data_AF-A0A2T5IC08-F1
#
_entry.id   AF-A0A2T5IC08-F1
#
_cell.length_a   1.000
_cell.length_b   1.000
_cell.length_c   1.000
_cell.angle_alpha   90.00
_cell.angle_beta   90.00
_cell.angle_gamma   90.00
#
_symmetry.space_group_name_H-M   'P 1'
#
loop_
_entity.id
_entity.type
_entity.pdbx_description
1 polymer ?
#
loop_
_entity_poly.entity_id
_entity_poly.type
_entity_poly.pdbx_seq_one_letter_code
_entity_poly.pdbx_strand_id
1 'polypeptide(L)'
;MAKTYQDYFDELGFKESSSIPDGTQNYGTENPFGYIGKYQFGEAALFDLGYYGLDNSDDNLFRNDWIGNWSGKNGIHSKQDYFSNGAIQEIIIRDWHDILWERIKFLELDKYEGQILNDNPITISGMLAAAHLVGAGSTSSETAGLKGYLQSGAIFSKADGNGTTANTFMISFAGFQTPFTADHNKAELIAGGTGKDTLTGFEGNDILNGNENTDAAIYLGHFNDYDIQHNADGSWTVIHKNGGVDGVDTLNQIERIQFDDISLALDLDGKAGITAKTLGAVFGRESVSNETFSGIGLNLLDNGMSYEALMQFAISAALGDNITNHTAVVNLLYENVFGHAPSAIDQAYYVGLLDSGTHTVASIGVMAADTALNEENINLSELSQIGMEYLLISV
;
A
#
# COMPACT_ATOMS: atom_id res chain seq x y z
N MET A 1 -11.72 -5.04 22.11
CA MET A 1 -12.46 -3.79 22.42
C MET A 1 -12.10 -2.78 21.35
N ALA A 2 -13.06 -1.99 20.87
CA ALA A 2 -12.76 -0.92 19.90
C ALA A 2 -11.84 0.12 20.55
N LYS A 3 -10.80 0.58 19.83
CA LYS A 3 -9.92 1.66 20.28
C LYS A 3 -10.67 2.98 20.20
N THR A 4 -11.09 3.53 21.32
CA THR A 4 -11.90 4.75 21.38
C THR A 4 -11.08 6.00 21.06
N TYR A 5 -11.74 7.12 20.80
CA TYR A 5 -11.04 8.39 20.62
C TYR A 5 -10.38 8.89 21.91
N GLN A 6 -10.84 8.45 23.09
CA GLN A 6 -10.14 8.74 24.35
C GLN A 6 -8.83 7.95 24.44
N ASP A 7 -8.85 6.67 24.07
CA ASP A 7 -7.64 5.84 24.04
C ASP A 7 -6.57 6.44 23.11
N TYR A 8 -6.98 7.10 22.02
CA TYR A 8 -6.07 7.84 21.15
C TYR A 8 -5.33 8.95 21.92
N PHE A 9 -6.06 9.79 22.66
CA PHE A 9 -5.44 10.90 23.38
C PHE A 9 -4.61 10.44 24.57
N ASP A 10 -4.94 9.30 25.14
CA ASP A 10 -4.16 8.67 26.20
C ASP A 10 -2.83 8.14 25.65
N GLU A 11 -2.85 7.46 24.49
CA GLU A 11 -1.63 7.03 23.77
C GLU A 11 -0.78 8.22 23.31
N LEU A 12 -1.41 9.28 22.79
CA LEU A 12 -0.69 10.50 22.39
C LEU A 12 -0.04 11.18 23.60
N GLY A 13 -0.76 11.34 24.70
CA GLY A 13 -0.20 11.87 25.94
C GLY A 13 0.95 11.01 26.48
N PHE A 14 0.86 9.69 26.36
CA PHE A 14 1.94 8.78 26.73
C PHE A 14 3.18 8.96 25.85
N LYS A 15 3.02 8.99 24.52
CA LYS A 15 4.15 9.18 23.59
C LYS A 15 4.82 10.55 23.72
N GLU A 16 4.03 11.60 23.88
CA GLU A 16 4.51 12.98 23.86
C GLU A 16 5.13 13.41 25.20
N SER A 17 4.56 12.97 26.33
CA SER A 17 4.97 13.45 27.66
C SER A 17 5.14 12.36 28.70
N SER A 18 5.04 11.08 28.32
CA SER A 18 5.00 9.95 29.27
C SER A 18 3.85 10.05 30.28
N SER A 19 2.74 10.69 29.91
CA SER A 19 1.52 10.70 30.72
C SER A 19 0.91 9.29 30.76
N ILE A 20 0.51 8.82 31.95
CA ILE A 20 0.01 7.45 32.13
C ILE A 20 -1.52 7.45 32.13
N PRO A 21 -2.19 6.67 31.27
CA PRO A 21 -3.66 6.56 31.27
C PRO A 21 -4.16 6.12 32.65
N ASP A 22 -5.23 6.75 33.15
CA ASP A 22 -5.76 6.57 34.52
C ASP A 22 -4.74 6.80 35.67
N GLY A 23 -3.60 7.41 35.35
CA GLY A 23 -2.49 7.67 36.25
C GLY A 23 -2.03 9.12 36.22
N THR A 24 -0.74 9.32 36.49
CA THR A 24 -0.14 10.66 36.49
C THR A 24 -0.14 11.27 35.10
N GLN A 25 -0.79 12.42 34.96
CA GLN A 25 -0.79 13.23 33.74
C GLN A 25 0.25 14.34 33.84
N ASN A 26 1.05 14.52 32.78
CA ASN A 26 2.18 15.46 32.76
C ASN A 26 1.80 16.78 32.06
N TYR A 27 0.77 17.45 32.55
CA TYR A 27 0.29 18.74 31.99
C TYR A 27 1.28 19.91 32.16
N GLY A 28 2.19 19.83 33.12
CA GLY A 28 3.14 20.91 33.45
C GLY A 28 4.54 20.75 32.85
N THR A 29 4.70 19.89 31.84
CA THR A 29 6.03 19.57 31.28
C THR A 29 6.40 20.46 30.10
N GLU A 30 7.72 20.61 29.88
CA GLU A 30 8.31 21.28 28.73
C GLU A 30 9.54 20.50 28.28
N ASN A 31 9.64 20.21 26.98
CA ASN A 31 10.81 19.52 26.45
C ASN A 31 11.95 20.50 26.11
N PRO A 32 13.18 20.01 25.83
CA PRO A 32 14.33 20.86 25.52
C PRO A 32 14.17 21.75 24.26
N PHE A 33 13.16 21.49 23.42
CA PHE A 33 12.84 22.27 22.23
C PHE A 33 11.67 23.26 22.46
N GLY A 34 11.23 23.44 23.71
CA GLY A 34 10.22 24.41 24.11
C GLY A 34 8.77 23.96 23.91
N TYR A 35 8.50 22.72 23.51
CA TYR A 35 7.11 22.24 23.40
C TYR A 35 6.53 21.94 24.79
N ILE A 36 5.26 22.29 25.01
CA ILE A 36 4.67 22.33 26.35
C ILE A 36 3.43 21.44 26.53
N GLY A 37 3.26 20.95 27.77
CA GLY A 37 2.07 20.23 28.22
C GLY A 37 2.02 18.76 27.82
N LYS A 38 0.90 18.11 28.13
CA LYS A 38 0.70 16.66 27.91
C LYS A 38 0.92 16.25 26.45
N TYR A 39 0.55 17.12 25.52
CA TYR A 39 0.56 16.88 24.08
C TYR A 39 1.67 17.63 23.32
N GLN A 40 2.60 18.26 24.06
CA GLN A 40 3.77 18.93 23.48
C GLN A 40 3.40 19.96 22.41
N PHE A 41 2.54 20.93 22.76
CA PHE A 41 2.16 22.02 21.85
C PHE A 41 3.30 23.04 21.68
N GLY A 42 3.45 23.55 20.45
CA GLY A 42 4.31 24.69 20.13
C GLY A 42 3.51 25.99 19.97
N GLU A 43 4.21 27.12 19.85
CA GLU A 43 3.60 28.45 19.73
C GLU A 43 2.75 28.58 18.47
N ALA A 44 3.23 28.07 17.33
CA ALA A 44 2.49 28.11 16.06
C ALA A 44 1.12 27.41 16.14
N ALA A 45 1.05 26.24 16.79
CA ALA A 45 -0.22 25.52 16.97
C ALA A 45 -1.16 26.26 17.93
N LEU A 46 -0.64 26.81 19.04
CA LEU A 46 -1.47 27.62 19.95
C LEU A 46 -1.87 28.98 19.34
N PHE A 47 -1.10 29.51 18.40
CA PHE A 47 -1.46 30.67 17.60
C PHE A 47 -2.65 30.35 16.68
N ASP A 48 -2.57 29.25 15.94
CA ASP A 48 -3.66 28.77 15.07
C ASP A 48 -4.97 28.53 15.86
N LEU A 49 -4.85 28.07 17.11
CA LEU A 49 -5.97 27.85 18.02
C LEU A 49 -6.46 29.13 18.72
N GLY A 50 -5.80 30.27 18.49
CA GLY A 50 -6.14 31.58 19.05
C GLY A 50 -5.82 31.75 20.54
N TYR A 51 -4.92 30.92 21.09
CA TYR A 51 -4.41 31.06 22.46
C TYR A 51 -3.18 31.96 22.55
N TYR A 52 -2.43 32.05 21.45
CA TYR A 52 -1.14 32.74 21.39
C TYR A 52 -1.07 33.72 20.22
N GLY A 53 -0.18 34.70 20.30
CA GLY A 53 -0.09 35.82 19.37
C GLY A 53 1.33 36.38 19.30
N LEU A 54 1.75 36.76 18.11
CA LEU A 54 2.99 37.53 17.90
C LEU A 54 2.88 38.90 18.58
N ASP A 55 4.02 39.41 19.03
CA ASP A 55 4.16 40.77 19.56
C ASP A 55 5.44 41.42 19.03
N ASN A 56 5.80 42.62 19.51
CA ASN A 56 7.00 43.31 19.01
C ASN A 56 8.32 42.65 19.48
N SER A 57 8.27 41.62 20.32
CA SER A 57 9.41 40.88 20.86
C SER A 57 9.58 39.47 20.31
N ASP A 58 8.58 38.93 19.60
CA ASP A 58 8.67 37.68 18.87
C ASP A 58 8.08 37.81 17.46
N ASP A 59 8.90 37.54 16.45
CA ASP A 59 8.54 37.50 15.04
C ASP A 59 8.49 36.07 14.46
N ASN A 60 8.75 35.04 15.28
CA ASN A 60 8.92 33.67 14.82
C ASN A 60 8.39 32.61 15.82
N LEU A 61 7.13 32.23 15.60
CA LEU A 61 6.37 31.20 16.35
C LEU A 61 6.94 29.77 16.26
N PHE A 62 8.03 29.54 15.54
CA PHE A 62 8.67 28.21 15.46
C PHE A 62 9.85 28.08 16.44
N ARG A 63 10.14 29.11 17.23
CA ARG A 63 11.20 29.07 18.26
C ARG A 63 10.72 28.42 19.55
N ASN A 64 9.42 28.47 19.84
CA ASN A 64 8.82 28.00 21.09
C ASN A 64 9.49 28.62 22.32
N ASP A 65 9.84 29.90 22.27
CA ASP A 65 10.51 30.60 23.38
C ASP A 65 9.52 31.17 24.40
N TRP A 66 8.23 31.20 24.05
CA TRP A 66 7.13 31.68 24.86
C TRP A 66 7.23 33.18 25.21
N ILE A 67 7.88 33.97 24.32
CA ILE A 67 8.07 35.42 24.42
C ILE A 67 7.07 36.17 23.53
N GLY A 68 5.78 35.99 23.79
CA GLY A 68 4.68 36.56 23.01
C GLY A 68 3.41 36.77 23.83
N ASN A 69 2.30 37.06 23.16
CA ASN A 69 1.04 37.43 23.82
C ASN A 69 0.08 36.24 23.95
N TRP A 70 -0.32 35.95 25.18
CA TRP A 70 -1.43 35.04 25.47
C TRP A 70 -2.77 35.76 25.36
N SER A 71 -3.74 35.17 24.66
CA SER A 71 -5.02 35.84 24.36
C SER A 71 -6.00 35.88 25.54
N GLY A 72 -5.83 35.03 26.54
CA GLY A 72 -6.81 34.82 27.60
C GLY A 72 -7.94 33.87 27.25
N LYS A 73 -7.95 33.28 26.05
CA LYS A 73 -8.94 32.29 25.63
C LYS A 73 -9.03 31.17 26.68
N ASN A 74 -10.25 30.83 27.09
CA ASN A 74 -10.53 29.82 28.11
C ASN A 74 -9.75 30.02 29.44
N GLY A 75 -9.43 31.27 29.78
CA GLY A 75 -8.74 31.64 31.02
C GLY A 75 -7.23 31.42 31.01
N ILE A 76 -6.62 31.21 29.84
CA ILE A 76 -5.18 31.02 29.69
C ILE A 76 -4.52 32.36 29.31
N HIS A 77 -4.01 33.08 30.32
CA HIS A 77 -3.33 34.37 30.15
C HIS A 77 -1.80 34.26 30.21
N SER A 78 -1.28 33.06 30.47
CA SER A 78 0.14 32.81 30.60
C SER A 78 0.47 31.32 30.41
N LYS A 79 1.74 31.02 30.19
CA LYS A 79 2.26 29.65 30.19
C LYS A 79 1.98 28.91 31.50
N GLN A 80 2.02 29.62 32.64
CA GLN A 80 1.70 29.04 33.94
C GLN A 80 0.21 28.66 34.04
N ASP A 81 -0.69 29.48 33.48
CA ASP A 81 -2.11 29.14 33.43
C ASP A 81 -2.32 27.87 32.59
N TYR A 82 -1.64 27.78 31.43
CA TYR A 82 -1.69 26.60 30.57
C TYR A 82 -1.25 25.32 31.30
N PHE A 83 -0.11 25.36 32.02
CA PHE A 83 0.38 24.23 32.82
C PHE A 83 -0.53 23.85 33.97
N SER A 84 -1.23 24.82 34.56
CA SER A 84 -2.09 24.59 35.72
C SER A 84 -3.50 24.11 35.33
N ASN A 85 -3.82 24.05 34.03
CA ASN A 85 -5.18 23.81 33.54
C ASN A 85 -5.26 22.64 32.56
N GLY A 86 -5.03 21.43 33.08
CA GLY A 86 -5.03 20.19 32.29
C GLY A 86 -6.34 19.95 31.54
N ALA A 87 -7.49 20.28 32.14
CA ALA A 87 -8.79 20.19 31.47
C ALA A 87 -8.87 21.05 30.20
N ILE A 88 -8.20 22.20 30.17
CA ILE A 88 -8.13 23.02 28.96
C ILE A 88 -7.17 22.42 27.93
N GLN A 89 -6.08 21.74 28.32
CA GLN A 89 -5.21 21.02 27.37
C GLN A 89 -5.98 19.89 26.64
N GLU A 90 -6.87 19.18 27.35
CA GLU A 90 -7.74 18.14 26.77
C GLU A 90 -8.78 18.71 25.78
N ILE A 91 -9.18 19.98 25.94
CA ILE A 91 -10.02 20.69 24.97
C ILE A 91 -9.18 21.14 23.77
N ILE A 92 -8.02 21.76 24.03
CA ILE A 92 -7.10 22.27 23.01
C ILE A 92 -6.71 21.18 22.01
N ILE A 93 -6.40 19.97 22.48
CA ILE A 93 -6.00 18.89 21.57
C ILE A 93 -7.14 18.43 20.64
N ARG A 94 -8.39 18.51 21.09
CA ARG A 94 -9.57 18.19 20.26
C ARG A 94 -9.82 19.28 19.24
N ASP A 95 -9.79 20.54 19.66
CA ASP A 95 -9.87 21.71 18.76
C ASP A 95 -8.72 21.68 17.73
N TRP A 96 -7.54 21.21 18.12
CA TRP A 96 -6.39 21.07 17.23
C TRP A 96 -6.61 20.01 16.17
N HIS A 97 -7.18 18.85 16.54
CA HIS A 97 -7.56 17.84 15.58
C HIS A 97 -8.58 18.34 14.56
N ASP A 98 -9.52 19.21 14.95
CA ASP A 98 -10.43 19.85 14.00
C ASP A 98 -9.65 20.70 12.98
N ILE A 99 -8.69 21.52 13.45
CA ILE A 99 -7.81 22.31 12.55
C ILE A 99 -6.98 21.40 11.63
N LEU A 100 -6.40 20.32 12.17
CA LEU A 100 -5.61 19.38 11.38
C LEU A 100 -6.45 18.68 10.31
N TRP A 101 -7.67 18.27 10.63
CA TRP A 101 -8.56 17.63 9.67
C TRP A 101 -8.98 18.60 8.55
N GLU A 102 -9.28 19.86 8.88
CA GLU A 102 -9.54 20.88 7.85
C GLU A 102 -8.33 21.11 6.94
N ARG A 103 -7.10 21.08 7.48
CA ARG A 103 -5.87 21.17 6.69
C ARG A 103 -5.65 19.97 5.79
N ILE A 104 -5.92 18.76 6.30
CA ILE A 104 -5.85 17.51 5.54
C ILE A 104 -6.78 17.56 4.32
N LYS A 105 -8.04 17.96 4.53
CA LYS A 105 -9.02 18.13 3.45
C LYS A 105 -8.63 19.25 2.48
N PHE A 106 -8.13 20.38 2.99
CA PHE A 106 -7.68 21.50 2.15
C PHE A 106 -6.53 21.10 1.21
N LEU A 107 -5.67 20.18 1.67
CA LEU A 107 -4.57 19.62 0.89
C LEU A 107 -4.98 18.39 0.07
N GLU A 108 -6.26 18.01 0.08
CA GLU A 108 -6.82 16.83 -0.59
C GLU A 108 -6.10 15.53 -0.21
N LEU A 109 -5.70 15.41 1.06
CA LEU A 109 -5.02 14.23 1.57
C LEU A 109 -6.00 13.19 2.12
N ASP A 110 -7.25 13.58 2.38
CA ASP A 110 -8.33 12.70 2.84
C ASP A 110 -8.63 11.56 1.87
N LYS A 111 -8.35 11.71 0.57
CA LYS A 111 -8.43 10.63 -0.43
C LYS A 111 -7.53 9.42 -0.15
N TYR A 112 -6.51 9.58 0.68
CA TYR A 112 -5.62 8.49 1.07
C TYR A 112 -6.18 7.64 2.21
N GLU A 113 -7.29 8.04 2.82
CA GLU A 113 -7.98 7.24 3.82
C GLU A 113 -8.37 5.86 3.24
N GLY A 114 -8.16 4.81 4.04
CA GLY A 114 -8.47 3.43 3.67
C GLY A 114 -7.49 2.76 2.70
N GLN A 115 -6.53 3.51 2.13
CA GLN A 115 -5.47 2.95 1.28
C GLN A 115 -4.42 2.21 2.12
N ILE A 116 -3.66 1.31 1.48
CA ILE A 116 -2.46 0.72 2.08
C ILE A 116 -1.27 1.08 1.20
N LEU A 117 -0.36 1.88 1.74
CA LEU A 117 0.83 2.34 1.01
C LEU A 117 2.09 1.67 1.55
N ASN A 118 2.79 0.90 0.71
CA ASN A 118 3.99 0.16 1.09
C ASN A 118 3.80 -0.66 2.37
N ASP A 119 2.71 -1.45 2.41
CA ASP A 119 2.22 -2.21 3.57
C ASP A 119 1.80 -1.39 4.80
N ASN A 120 1.69 -0.06 4.70
CA ASN A 120 1.24 0.82 5.79
C ASN A 120 -0.22 1.22 5.58
N PRO A 121 -1.15 0.77 6.44
CA PRO A 121 -2.54 1.21 6.39
C PRO A 121 -2.65 2.71 6.69
N ILE A 122 -3.30 3.44 5.80
CA ILE A 122 -3.56 4.86 5.98
C ILE A 122 -4.96 5.02 6.57
N THR A 123 -5.02 5.55 7.79
CA THR A 123 -6.27 5.74 8.53
C THR A 123 -6.40 7.18 8.99
N ILE A 124 -7.62 7.68 9.17
CA ILE A 124 -7.86 9.04 9.69
C ILE A 124 -7.08 9.30 10.99
N SER A 125 -7.11 8.37 11.93
CA SER A 125 -6.40 8.50 13.20
C SER A 125 -4.88 8.52 13.02
N GLY A 126 -4.34 7.71 12.12
CA GLY A 126 -2.92 7.74 11.77
C GLY A 126 -2.51 9.05 11.10
N MET A 127 -3.34 9.58 10.21
CA MET A 127 -3.13 10.87 9.54
C MET A 127 -3.13 12.03 10.53
N LEU A 128 -4.08 12.06 11.47
CA LEU A 128 -4.12 13.09 12.53
C LEU A 128 -2.88 13.04 13.41
N ALA A 129 -2.43 11.84 13.79
CA ALA A 129 -1.23 11.67 14.60
C ALA A 129 0.03 12.12 13.85
N ALA A 130 0.20 11.68 12.59
CA ALA A 130 1.31 12.11 11.75
C ALA A 130 1.30 13.63 11.53
N ALA A 131 0.13 14.23 11.29
CA ALA A 131 -0.01 15.67 11.13
C ALA A 131 0.22 16.45 12.44
N HIS A 132 -0.10 15.87 13.61
CA HIS A 132 0.27 16.44 14.91
C HIS A 132 1.79 16.51 15.09
N LEU A 133 2.49 15.44 14.70
CA LEU A 133 3.94 15.33 14.86
C LEU A 133 4.72 16.25 13.90
N VAL A 134 4.41 16.20 12.59
CA VAL A 134 5.22 16.85 11.55
C VAL A 134 4.48 17.93 10.77
N GLY A 135 3.25 18.26 11.16
CA GLY A 135 2.35 19.15 10.41
C GLY A 135 1.68 18.44 9.22
N ALA A 136 0.56 19.00 8.74
CA ALA A 136 -0.15 18.46 7.57
C ALA A 136 0.64 18.63 6.25
N GLY A 137 1.51 19.65 6.17
CA GLY A 137 2.22 20.05 4.94
C GLY A 137 1.71 21.40 4.42
N SER A 138 2.08 21.75 3.18
CA SER A 138 1.61 22.98 2.52
C SER A 138 1.47 22.80 1.01
N THR A 139 0.81 23.76 0.36
CA THR A 139 0.72 23.83 -1.11
C THR A 139 2.04 24.23 -1.77
N SER A 140 3.04 24.66 -1.01
CA SER A 140 4.34 25.11 -1.51
C SER A 140 5.46 24.06 -1.33
N SER A 141 5.13 22.87 -0.81
CA SER A 141 6.08 21.78 -0.59
C SER A 141 5.41 20.43 -0.83
N GLU A 142 6.08 19.57 -1.61
CA GLU A 142 5.66 18.18 -1.86
C GLU A 142 6.37 17.18 -0.93
N THR A 143 7.20 17.65 0.00
CA THR A 143 8.06 16.77 0.83
C THR A 143 7.93 17.01 2.33
N ALA A 144 7.15 18.02 2.73
CA ALA A 144 6.96 18.38 4.13
C ALA A 144 5.67 17.80 4.71
N GLY A 145 5.73 17.44 6.00
CA GLY A 145 4.59 17.00 6.78
C GLY A 145 3.97 15.68 6.31
N LEU A 146 2.70 15.48 6.68
CA LEU A 146 1.89 14.35 6.24
C LEU A 146 1.80 14.27 4.71
N LYS A 147 1.61 15.42 4.03
CA LYS A 147 1.56 15.50 2.57
C LYS A 147 2.76 14.81 1.91
N GLY A 148 3.98 15.18 2.31
CA GLY A 148 5.19 14.60 1.73
C GLY A 148 5.35 13.11 2.02
N TYR A 149 4.88 12.65 3.20
CA TYR A 149 4.87 11.23 3.52
C TYR A 149 3.92 10.44 2.62
N LEU A 150 2.67 10.88 2.47
CA LEU A 150 1.68 10.21 1.62
C LEU A 150 2.10 10.21 0.14
N GLN A 151 2.56 11.36 -0.38
CA GLN A 151 3.01 11.48 -1.77
C GLN A 151 4.29 10.70 -2.08
N SER A 152 5.03 10.27 -1.06
CA SER A 152 6.17 9.37 -1.23
C SER A 152 5.77 7.88 -1.29
N GLY A 153 4.47 7.55 -1.20
CA GLY A 153 4.01 6.17 -1.04
C GLY A 153 4.34 5.59 0.33
N ALA A 154 4.27 6.42 1.39
CA ALA A 154 4.65 6.04 2.75
C ALA A 154 6.12 5.59 2.94
N ILE A 155 7.04 5.98 2.03
CA ILE A 155 8.46 5.60 2.09
C ILE A 155 9.29 6.63 2.87
N PHE A 156 9.03 7.91 2.66
CA PHE A 156 9.84 8.98 3.22
C PHE A 156 9.05 9.78 4.26
N SER A 157 9.61 9.89 5.45
CA SER A 157 9.25 10.94 6.40
C SER A 157 10.51 11.45 7.06
N LYS A 158 10.73 12.77 6.97
CA LYS A 158 11.74 13.42 7.80
C LYS A 158 11.39 13.16 9.28
N ALA A 159 12.40 12.77 10.06
CA ALA A 159 12.23 12.60 11.50
C ALA A 159 12.14 13.95 12.22
N ASP A 160 11.44 13.97 13.36
CA ASP A 160 11.46 15.08 14.31
C ASP A 160 12.83 15.20 15.03
N GLY A 161 12.93 16.12 15.99
CA GLY A 161 14.14 16.30 16.80
C GLY A 161 14.55 15.09 17.65
N ASN A 162 13.63 14.13 17.84
CA ASN A 162 13.82 12.91 18.64
C ASN A 162 14.05 11.65 17.77
N GLY A 163 14.02 11.77 16.44
CA GLY A 163 14.18 10.63 15.52
C GLY A 163 12.87 9.91 15.17
N THR A 164 11.72 10.41 15.61
CA THR A 164 10.39 9.85 15.33
C THR A 164 9.90 10.31 13.97
N THR A 165 9.28 9.42 13.19
CA THR A 165 8.78 9.71 11.85
C THR A 165 7.25 9.69 11.78
N ALA A 166 6.68 10.29 10.75
CA ALA A 166 5.26 10.18 10.43
C ALA A 166 4.82 8.72 10.28
N ASN A 167 5.67 7.85 9.70
CA ASN A 167 5.37 6.42 9.58
C ASN A 167 5.13 5.76 10.94
N THR A 168 5.97 6.07 11.94
CA THR A 168 5.81 5.56 13.30
C THR A 168 4.45 5.95 13.89
N PHE A 169 4.01 7.20 13.68
CA PHE A 169 2.73 7.69 14.17
C PHE A 169 1.55 7.13 13.36
N MET A 170 1.67 7.07 12.02
CA MET A 170 0.68 6.48 11.13
C MET A 170 0.29 5.07 11.60
N ILE A 171 1.30 4.23 11.85
CA ILE A 171 1.10 2.84 12.31
C ILE A 171 0.63 2.78 13.76
N SER A 172 1.27 3.51 14.68
CA SER A 172 0.95 3.42 16.12
C SER A 172 -0.49 3.86 16.41
N PHE A 173 -0.98 4.84 15.65
CA PHE A 173 -2.31 5.40 15.78
C PHE A 173 -3.30 4.83 14.76
N ALA A 174 -2.99 3.72 14.09
CA ALA A 174 -3.92 3.09 13.17
C ALA A 174 -5.14 2.50 13.90
N GLY A 175 -6.33 2.81 13.35
CA GLY A 175 -7.60 2.19 13.74
C GLY A 175 -8.21 2.69 15.06
N PHE A 176 -7.83 3.88 15.53
CA PHE A 176 -8.57 4.54 16.61
C PHE A 176 -9.83 5.19 16.04
N GLN A 177 -10.93 5.14 16.79
CA GLN A 177 -12.14 5.87 16.43
C GLN A 177 -11.87 7.38 16.44
N THR A 178 -12.43 8.08 15.47
CA THR A 178 -12.40 9.55 15.38
C THR A 178 -13.79 10.08 15.01
N PRO A 179 -14.11 11.35 15.27
CA PRO A 179 -15.37 11.96 14.83
C PRO A 179 -15.34 12.41 13.36
N PHE A 180 -14.24 12.17 12.64
CA PHE A 180 -14.04 12.62 11.27
C PHE A 180 -14.33 11.51 10.26
N THR A 181 -14.67 11.91 9.05
CA THR A 181 -14.92 11.03 7.91
C THR A 181 -14.27 11.63 6.66
N ALA A 182 -13.74 10.78 5.79
CA ALA A 182 -13.41 11.14 4.42
C ALA A 182 -14.66 11.00 3.52
N ASP A 183 -14.75 11.82 2.48
CA ASP A 183 -15.81 11.75 1.47
C ASP A 183 -15.23 11.20 0.17
N HIS A 184 -15.43 9.91 -0.05
CA HIS A 184 -15.01 9.18 -1.24
C HIS A 184 -16.16 9.01 -2.23
N ASN A 185 -17.08 9.96 -2.34
CA ASN A 185 -18.21 9.92 -3.30
C ASN A 185 -17.97 10.80 -4.54
N LYS A 186 -16.71 11.11 -4.83
CA LYS A 186 -16.27 12.05 -5.86
C LYS A 186 -15.13 11.39 -6.63
N ALA A 187 -14.89 11.86 -7.85
CA ALA A 187 -13.71 11.44 -8.59
C ALA A 187 -12.42 11.89 -7.88
N GLU A 188 -11.54 10.94 -7.63
CA GLU A 188 -10.25 11.09 -6.98
C GLU A 188 -9.10 10.60 -7.89
N LEU A 189 -7.96 11.26 -7.77
CA LEU A 189 -6.69 10.77 -8.30
C LEU A 189 -5.89 10.24 -7.12
N ILE A 190 -5.83 8.92 -7.00
CA ILE A 190 -5.14 8.21 -5.94
C ILE A 190 -3.86 7.62 -6.52
N ALA A 191 -2.73 8.02 -5.96
CA ALA A 191 -1.43 7.52 -6.39
C ALA A 191 -0.76 6.81 -5.23
N GLY A 192 -0.28 5.60 -5.47
CA GLY A 192 0.69 4.91 -4.63
C GLY A 192 2.05 5.62 -4.65
N GLY A 193 3.12 4.86 -4.48
CA GLY A 193 4.48 5.32 -4.66
C GLY A 193 5.37 4.22 -5.23
N THR A 194 6.61 4.13 -4.76
CA THR A 194 7.55 3.12 -5.27
C THR A 194 7.56 1.85 -4.40
N GLY A 195 6.50 1.62 -3.64
CA GLY A 195 6.36 0.49 -2.72
C GLY A 195 5.41 -0.55 -3.29
N LYS A 196 4.99 -1.50 -2.46
CA LYS A 196 3.85 -2.37 -2.78
C LYS A 196 2.59 -1.71 -2.22
N ASP A 197 1.70 -1.23 -3.09
CA ASP A 197 0.52 -0.49 -2.70
C ASP A 197 -0.77 -1.28 -2.95
N THR A 198 -1.77 -1.03 -2.12
CA THR A 198 -3.14 -1.51 -2.30
C THR A 198 -4.06 -0.33 -2.29
N LEU A 199 -4.67 -0.07 -3.44
CA LEU A 199 -5.49 1.09 -3.72
C LEU A 199 -6.96 0.70 -3.85
N THR A 200 -7.85 1.56 -3.40
CA THR A 200 -9.31 1.41 -3.53
C THR A 200 -9.87 2.74 -4.03
N GLY A 201 -10.60 2.72 -5.15
CA GLY A 201 -11.26 3.92 -5.70
C GLY A 201 -12.45 4.39 -4.85
N PHE A 202 -13.12 3.44 -4.19
CA PHE A 202 -14.40 3.65 -3.50
C PHE A 202 -15.49 4.09 -4.47
N GLU A 203 -16.30 5.11 -4.15
CA GLU A 203 -17.36 5.57 -5.04
C GLU A 203 -16.86 6.71 -5.96
N GLY A 204 -17.38 6.76 -7.18
CA GLY A 204 -17.00 7.80 -8.13
C GLY A 204 -16.36 7.21 -9.37
N ASN A 205 -15.61 8.03 -10.09
CA ASN A 205 -14.89 7.61 -11.28
C ASN A 205 -13.44 8.00 -11.08
N ASP A 206 -12.63 7.04 -10.65
CA ASP A 206 -11.33 7.34 -10.07
C ASP A 206 -10.19 7.01 -11.02
N ILE A 207 -9.03 7.57 -10.71
CA ILE A 207 -7.77 7.20 -11.36
C ILE A 207 -6.84 6.66 -10.28
N LEU A 208 -6.52 5.37 -10.39
CA LEU A 208 -5.61 4.67 -9.49
C LEU A 208 -4.26 4.48 -10.19
N ASN A 209 -3.20 5.04 -9.61
CA ASN A 209 -1.84 4.91 -10.13
C ASN A 209 -0.99 4.10 -9.14
N GLY A 210 -0.60 2.87 -9.48
CA GLY A 210 0.29 2.07 -8.63
C GLY A 210 1.74 2.60 -8.65
N ASN A 211 2.23 2.92 -9.84
CA ASN A 211 3.60 3.35 -10.16
C ASN A 211 4.61 2.20 -10.27
N GLU A 212 5.44 1.95 -9.26
CA GLU A 212 6.51 0.93 -9.33
C GLU A 212 6.18 -0.24 -8.42
N ASN A 213 6.68 -1.43 -8.78
CA ASN A 213 6.47 -2.72 -8.12
C ASN A 213 5.16 -3.40 -8.52
N THR A 214 4.42 -3.95 -7.56
CA THR A 214 3.27 -4.82 -7.83
C THR A 214 2.14 -4.35 -6.98
N ASP A 215 1.27 -3.58 -7.60
CA ASP A 215 0.20 -2.87 -6.93
C ASP A 215 -1.13 -3.57 -7.17
N ALA A 216 -2.02 -3.43 -6.19
CA ALA A 216 -3.33 -4.05 -6.23
C ALA A 216 -4.44 -2.99 -6.17
N ALA A 217 -5.44 -3.11 -7.04
CA ALA A 217 -6.71 -2.41 -6.90
C ALA A 217 -7.74 -3.34 -6.24
N ILE A 218 -8.47 -2.84 -5.23
CA ILE A 218 -9.51 -3.58 -4.52
C ILE A 218 -10.89 -3.13 -4.98
N TYR A 219 -11.75 -4.10 -5.28
CA TYR A 219 -13.18 -3.93 -5.54
C TYR A 219 -13.96 -4.85 -4.60
N LEU A 220 -15.02 -4.32 -3.98
CA LEU A 220 -15.81 -5.07 -2.98
C LEU A 220 -16.93 -5.93 -3.58
N GLY A 221 -17.22 -5.78 -4.87
CA GLY A 221 -18.15 -6.64 -5.59
C GLY A 221 -17.49 -7.93 -6.11
N HIS A 222 -18.29 -8.82 -6.68
CA HIS A 222 -17.77 -9.99 -7.38
C HIS A 222 -17.27 -9.62 -8.77
N PHE A 223 -16.32 -10.37 -9.34
CA PHE A 223 -15.77 -10.12 -10.68
C PHE A 223 -16.87 -9.92 -11.75
N ASN A 224 -17.94 -10.72 -11.70
CA ASN A 224 -19.04 -10.66 -12.66
C ASN A 224 -19.88 -9.37 -12.57
N ASP A 225 -19.73 -8.57 -11.52
CA ASP A 225 -20.37 -7.27 -11.36
C ASP A 225 -19.65 -6.17 -12.16
N TYR A 226 -18.50 -6.47 -12.77
CA TYR A 226 -17.67 -5.49 -13.47
C TYR A 226 -17.46 -5.85 -14.95
N ASP A 227 -17.36 -4.82 -15.80
CA ASP A 227 -16.78 -4.93 -17.14
C ASP A 227 -15.35 -4.38 -17.07
N ILE A 228 -14.38 -5.15 -17.57
CA ILE A 228 -12.95 -4.83 -17.51
C ILE A 228 -12.42 -4.68 -18.94
N GLN A 229 -11.76 -3.56 -19.23
CA GLN A 229 -11.26 -3.25 -20.56
C GLN A 229 -9.78 -2.86 -20.50
N HIS A 230 -8.95 -3.51 -21.31
CA HIS A 230 -7.58 -3.07 -21.57
C HIS A 230 -7.56 -1.99 -22.67
N ASN A 231 -6.89 -0.86 -22.40
CA ASN A 231 -6.85 0.29 -23.30
C ASN A 231 -5.57 0.31 -24.15
N ALA A 232 -5.60 1.04 -25.26
CA ALA A 232 -4.46 1.14 -26.18
C ALA A 232 -3.23 1.86 -25.61
N ASP A 233 -3.41 2.62 -24.52
CA ASP A 233 -2.32 3.28 -23.78
C ASP A 233 -1.73 2.41 -22.66
N GLY A 234 -2.23 1.18 -22.50
CA GLY A 234 -1.79 0.23 -21.47
C GLY A 234 -2.52 0.37 -20.12
N SER A 235 -3.41 1.36 -19.98
CA SER A 235 -4.29 1.46 -18.80
C SER A 235 -5.40 0.42 -18.86
N TRP A 236 -6.02 0.14 -17.71
CA TRP A 236 -7.24 -0.66 -17.63
C TRP A 236 -8.41 0.21 -17.18
N THR A 237 -9.60 -0.05 -17.71
CA THR A 237 -10.84 0.55 -17.24
C THR A 237 -11.70 -0.52 -16.57
N VAL A 238 -12.14 -0.25 -15.34
CA VAL A 238 -13.04 -1.12 -14.58
C VAL A 238 -14.37 -0.40 -14.42
N ILE A 239 -15.44 -1.01 -14.90
CA ILE A 239 -16.79 -0.42 -14.93
C ILE A 239 -17.68 -1.26 -14.04
N HIS A 240 -18.19 -0.70 -12.95
CA HIS A 240 -19.23 -1.36 -12.17
C HIS A 240 -20.55 -1.36 -12.95
N LYS A 241 -21.03 -2.55 -13.32
CA LYS A 241 -22.25 -2.74 -14.11
C LYS A 241 -23.46 -2.14 -13.41
N ASN A 242 -24.46 -1.77 -14.21
CA ASN A 242 -25.74 -1.23 -13.75
C ASN A 242 -25.64 0.04 -12.90
N GLY A 243 -24.51 0.77 -12.98
CA GLY A 243 -24.28 1.97 -12.19
C GLY A 243 -24.09 1.67 -10.70
N GLY A 244 -23.37 0.60 -10.39
CA GLY A 244 -22.97 0.28 -9.02
C GLY A 244 -22.05 1.35 -8.43
N VAL A 245 -21.82 1.24 -7.12
CA VAL A 245 -21.23 2.32 -6.31
C VAL A 245 -19.80 2.68 -6.73
N ASP A 246 -19.02 1.71 -7.21
CA ASP A 246 -17.63 1.93 -7.63
C ASP A 246 -17.49 2.62 -9.00
N GLY A 247 -18.60 2.95 -9.68
CA GLY A 247 -18.60 3.74 -10.91
C GLY A 247 -17.65 3.23 -12.02
N VAL A 248 -16.80 4.11 -12.55
CA VAL A 248 -15.89 3.85 -13.68
C VAL A 248 -14.48 4.33 -13.38
N ASP A 249 -13.59 3.38 -13.12
CA ASP A 249 -12.22 3.65 -12.74
C ASP A 249 -11.24 3.43 -13.88
N THR A 250 -10.13 4.16 -13.82
CA THR A 250 -8.95 3.95 -14.67
C THR A 250 -7.77 3.52 -13.81
N LEU A 251 -7.20 2.36 -14.12
CA LEU A 251 -6.03 1.78 -13.45
C LEU A 251 -4.79 1.98 -14.33
N ASN A 252 -3.79 2.65 -13.79
CA ASN A 252 -2.49 2.83 -14.43
C ASN A 252 -1.42 2.15 -13.58
N GLN A 253 -0.60 1.32 -14.23
CA GLN A 253 0.51 0.62 -13.55
C GLN A 253 0.00 -0.11 -12.30
N ILE A 254 -1.07 -0.89 -12.48
CA ILE A 254 -1.64 -1.79 -11.49
C ILE A 254 -1.50 -3.20 -12.07
N GLU A 255 -0.92 -4.12 -11.31
CA GLU A 255 -0.66 -5.48 -11.78
C GLU A 255 -1.72 -6.46 -11.30
N ARG A 256 -2.48 -6.13 -10.25
CA ARG A 256 -3.49 -7.01 -9.63
C ARG A 256 -4.82 -6.28 -9.44
N ILE A 257 -5.92 -6.95 -9.73
CA ILE A 257 -7.25 -6.56 -9.28
C ILE A 257 -7.77 -7.64 -8.35
N GLN A 258 -8.25 -7.26 -7.17
CA GLN A 258 -8.90 -8.16 -6.23
C GLN A 258 -10.40 -7.83 -6.16
N PHE A 259 -11.23 -8.83 -6.41
CA PHE A 259 -12.67 -8.82 -6.18
C PHE A 259 -12.99 -9.64 -4.91
N ASP A 260 -14.26 -9.66 -4.50
CA ASP A 260 -14.70 -10.43 -3.32
C ASP A 260 -14.64 -11.95 -3.53
N ASP A 261 -14.73 -12.42 -4.78
CA ASP A 261 -14.73 -13.86 -5.14
C ASP A 261 -13.44 -14.36 -5.78
N ILE A 262 -12.87 -13.62 -6.74
CA ILE A 262 -11.62 -13.97 -7.45
C ILE A 262 -10.68 -12.77 -7.57
N SER A 263 -9.51 -12.99 -8.18
CA SER A 263 -8.58 -11.91 -8.53
C SER A 263 -8.11 -12.04 -9.97
N LEU A 264 -7.63 -10.94 -10.54
CA LEU A 264 -7.15 -10.83 -11.91
C LEU A 264 -5.73 -10.28 -11.92
N ALA A 265 -4.80 -10.96 -12.59
CA ALA A 265 -3.44 -10.49 -12.81
C ALA A 265 -3.31 -9.90 -14.22
N LEU A 266 -2.77 -8.68 -14.31
CA LEU A 266 -2.79 -7.86 -15.53
C LEU A 266 -1.43 -7.81 -16.26
N ASP A 267 -0.33 -8.12 -15.58
CA ASP A 267 1.05 -8.03 -16.08
C ASP A 267 1.49 -9.26 -16.88
N LEU A 268 0.86 -9.49 -18.04
CA LEU A 268 1.16 -10.65 -18.90
C LEU A 268 2.51 -10.55 -19.63
N ASP A 269 3.14 -9.38 -19.64
CA ASP A 269 4.54 -9.17 -19.99
C ASP A 269 5.49 -9.33 -18.79
N GLY A 270 4.94 -9.47 -17.57
CA GLY A 270 5.61 -9.64 -16.29
C GLY A 270 5.30 -10.98 -15.61
N LYS A 271 4.92 -10.92 -14.32
CA LYS A 271 4.82 -12.11 -13.45
C LYS A 271 3.62 -12.99 -13.79
N ALA A 272 2.50 -12.42 -14.23
CA ALA A 272 1.38 -13.21 -14.73
C ALA A 272 1.77 -14.02 -15.97
N GLY A 273 2.50 -13.41 -16.91
CA GLY A 273 3.01 -14.09 -18.09
C GLY A 273 3.99 -15.22 -17.76
N ILE A 274 4.90 -14.98 -16.81
CA ILE A 274 5.82 -16.01 -16.30
C ILE A 274 5.05 -17.19 -15.70
N THR A 275 4.01 -16.91 -14.91
CA THR A 275 3.17 -17.94 -14.31
C THR A 275 2.42 -18.73 -15.38
N ALA A 276 1.73 -18.07 -16.31
CA ALA A 276 1.00 -18.72 -17.40
C ALA A 276 1.92 -19.61 -18.27
N LYS A 277 3.10 -19.12 -18.65
CA LYS A 277 4.09 -19.88 -19.42
C LYS A 277 4.61 -21.10 -18.64
N THR A 278 4.87 -20.94 -17.34
CA THR A 278 5.29 -22.05 -16.47
C THR A 278 4.21 -23.12 -16.38
N LEU A 279 2.95 -22.72 -16.17
CA LEU A 279 1.81 -23.63 -16.11
C LEU A 279 1.63 -24.38 -17.44
N GLY A 280 1.63 -23.66 -18.57
CA GLY A 280 1.55 -24.25 -19.89
C GLY A 280 2.63 -25.29 -20.18
N ALA A 281 3.89 -24.98 -19.85
CA ALA A 281 5.02 -25.87 -20.13
C ALA A 281 5.08 -27.10 -19.20
N VAL A 282 4.69 -26.94 -17.93
CA VAL A 282 4.88 -27.99 -16.90
C VAL A 282 3.64 -28.83 -16.67
N PHE A 283 2.46 -28.23 -16.72
CA PHE A 283 1.18 -28.87 -16.41
C PHE A 283 0.22 -28.89 -17.61
N GLY A 284 0.65 -28.38 -18.76
CA GLY A 284 -0.14 -28.31 -20.00
C GLY A 284 -1.05 -27.10 -20.05
N ARG A 285 -1.49 -26.72 -21.25
CA ARG A 285 -2.26 -25.48 -21.49
C ARG A 285 -3.55 -25.33 -20.66
N GLU A 286 -4.21 -26.44 -20.34
CA GLU A 286 -5.46 -26.43 -19.55
C GLU A 286 -5.22 -26.00 -18.10
N SER A 287 -3.98 -26.08 -17.61
CA SER A 287 -3.63 -25.66 -16.25
C SER A 287 -3.63 -24.14 -16.06
N VAL A 288 -3.60 -23.35 -17.16
CA VAL A 288 -3.59 -21.88 -17.09
C VAL A 288 -4.93 -21.33 -16.57
N SER A 289 -6.03 -22.07 -16.76
CA SER A 289 -7.33 -21.74 -16.16
C SER A 289 -7.52 -22.32 -14.76
N ASN A 290 -6.48 -22.90 -14.15
CA ASN A 290 -6.55 -23.35 -12.76
C ASN A 290 -6.15 -22.19 -11.84
N GLU A 291 -7.16 -21.49 -11.33
CA GLU A 291 -7.00 -20.30 -10.49
C GLU A 291 -6.14 -20.53 -9.25
N THR A 292 -6.15 -21.75 -8.69
CA THR A 292 -5.30 -22.11 -7.55
C THR A 292 -3.83 -22.17 -7.97
N PHE A 293 -3.53 -22.78 -9.10
CA PHE A 293 -2.15 -22.87 -9.61
C PHE A 293 -1.62 -21.51 -10.03
N SER A 294 -2.46 -20.71 -10.71
CA SER A 294 -2.17 -19.31 -11.02
C SER A 294 -1.86 -18.51 -9.75
N GLY A 295 -2.66 -18.69 -8.70
CA GLY A 295 -2.48 -18.02 -7.41
C GLY A 295 -1.18 -18.38 -6.71
N ILE A 296 -0.78 -19.66 -6.74
CA ILE A 296 0.50 -20.12 -6.18
C ILE A 296 1.67 -19.49 -6.95
N GLY A 297 1.65 -19.55 -8.29
CA GLY A 297 2.72 -19.01 -9.12
C GLY A 297 2.91 -17.50 -8.91
N LEU A 298 1.81 -16.75 -8.95
CA LEU A 298 1.79 -15.31 -8.71
C LEU A 298 2.28 -14.98 -7.31
N ASN A 299 1.77 -15.65 -6.27
CA ASN A 299 2.19 -15.40 -4.89
C ASN A 299 3.71 -15.58 -4.71
N LEU A 300 4.29 -16.64 -5.29
CA LEU A 300 5.73 -16.89 -5.19
C LEU A 300 6.54 -15.80 -5.90
N LEU A 301 6.15 -15.39 -7.11
CA LEU A 301 6.84 -14.32 -7.86
C LEU A 301 6.66 -12.96 -7.19
N ASP A 302 5.48 -12.67 -6.63
CA ASP A 302 5.18 -11.44 -5.92
C ASP A 302 5.99 -11.30 -4.63
N ASN A 303 6.37 -12.42 -4.03
CA ASN A 303 7.29 -12.48 -2.89
C ASN A 303 8.78 -12.62 -3.30
N GLY A 304 9.11 -12.36 -4.56
CA GLY A 304 10.48 -12.25 -5.04
C GLY A 304 11.14 -13.54 -5.52
N MET A 305 10.38 -14.63 -5.72
CA MET A 305 10.90 -15.82 -6.38
C MET A 305 11.31 -15.48 -7.83
N SER A 306 12.45 -16.00 -8.28
CA SER A 306 12.88 -15.84 -9.68
C SER A 306 12.12 -16.79 -10.62
N TYR A 307 12.10 -16.47 -11.91
CA TYR A 307 11.50 -17.34 -12.93
C TYR A 307 12.10 -18.76 -12.90
N GLU A 308 13.43 -18.89 -12.85
CA GLU A 308 14.08 -20.20 -12.77
C GLU A 308 13.69 -20.96 -11.48
N ALA A 309 13.59 -20.28 -10.34
CA ALA A 309 13.17 -20.90 -9.09
C ALA A 309 11.71 -21.37 -9.14
N LEU A 310 10.81 -20.58 -9.75
CA LEU A 310 9.42 -20.98 -9.96
C LEU A 310 9.34 -22.18 -10.91
N MET A 311 10.10 -22.18 -12.00
CA MET A 311 10.15 -23.29 -12.95
C MET A 311 10.65 -24.57 -12.28
N GLN A 312 11.72 -24.47 -11.49
CA GLN A 312 12.23 -25.58 -10.70
C GLN A 312 11.17 -26.11 -9.73
N PHE A 313 10.48 -25.21 -9.02
CA PHE A 313 9.39 -25.57 -8.11
C PHE A 313 8.26 -26.31 -8.83
N ALA A 314 7.80 -25.80 -9.97
CA ALA A 314 6.75 -26.40 -10.76
C ALA A 314 7.14 -27.80 -11.28
N ILE A 315 8.33 -27.98 -11.87
CA ILE A 315 8.78 -29.28 -12.36
C ILE A 315 8.95 -30.29 -11.20
N SER A 316 9.41 -29.81 -10.03
CA SER A 316 9.52 -30.63 -8.83
C SER A 316 8.16 -31.12 -8.37
N ALA A 317 7.14 -30.26 -8.40
CA ALA A 317 5.78 -30.63 -8.07
C ALA A 317 5.19 -31.62 -9.10
N ALA A 318 5.49 -31.48 -10.39
CA ALA A 318 4.99 -32.35 -11.45
C ALA A 318 5.62 -33.76 -11.43
N LEU A 319 6.92 -33.87 -11.18
CA LEU A 319 7.67 -35.13 -11.30
C LEU A 319 7.98 -35.82 -9.97
N GLY A 320 7.94 -35.10 -8.85
CA GLY A 320 8.38 -35.61 -7.56
C GLY A 320 9.80 -36.17 -7.62
N ASP A 321 9.99 -37.39 -7.11
CA ASP A 321 11.30 -38.07 -7.10
C ASP A 321 11.91 -38.28 -8.50
N ASN A 322 11.08 -38.27 -9.56
CA ASN A 322 11.55 -38.46 -10.93
C ASN A 322 12.23 -37.23 -11.54
N ILE A 323 12.29 -36.09 -10.84
CA ILE A 323 12.94 -34.89 -11.37
C ILE A 323 14.43 -35.09 -11.71
N THR A 324 15.10 -36.04 -11.03
CA THR A 324 16.50 -36.39 -11.32
C THR A 324 16.67 -37.22 -12.59
N ASN A 325 15.57 -37.70 -13.19
CA ASN A 325 15.58 -38.38 -14.48
C ASN A 325 15.39 -37.35 -15.61
N HIS A 326 16.50 -36.94 -16.24
CA HIS A 326 16.47 -35.95 -17.33
C HIS A 326 15.59 -36.38 -18.51
N THR A 327 15.44 -37.68 -18.79
CA THR A 327 14.50 -38.14 -19.83
C THR A 327 13.05 -37.84 -19.45
N ALA A 328 12.69 -38.00 -18.16
CA ALA A 328 11.35 -37.66 -17.68
C ALA A 328 11.08 -36.15 -17.76
N VAL A 329 12.07 -35.32 -17.41
CA VAL A 329 12.00 -33.86 -17.54
C VAL A 329 11.76 -33.44 -19.00
N VAL A 330 12.56 -33.95 -19.93
CA VAL A 330 12.44 -33.60 -21.36
C VAL A 330 11.10 -34.07 -21.93
N ASN A 331 10.65 -35.29 -21.60
CA ASN A 331 9.37 -35.79 -22.09
C ASN A 331 8.20 -34.96 -21.58
N LEU A 332 8.17 -34.62 -20.29
CA LEU A 332 7.13 -33.79 -19.70
C LEU A 332 6.98 -32.47 -20.44
N LEU A 333 8.09 -31.71 -20.56
CA LEU A 333 8.08 -30.39 -21.19
C LEU A 333 7.71 -30.49 -22.67
N TYR A 334 8.28 -31.46 -23.38
CA TYR A 334 8.05 -31.60 -24.81
C TYR A 334 6.60 -32.03 -25.11
N GLU A 335 6.03 -32.96 -24.34
CA GLU A 335 4.64 -33.38 -24.51
C GLU A 335 3.65 -32.24 -24.25
N ASN A 336 3.88 -31.42 -23.22
CA ASN A 336 3.01 -30.29 -22.91
C ASN A 336 3.11 -29.16 -23.96
N VAL A 337 4.32 -28.87 -24.44
CA VAL A 337 4.55 -27.78 -25.40
C VAL A 337 4.21 -28.19 -26.84
N PHE A 338 4.55 -29.41 -27.27
CA PHE A 338 4.35 -29.85 -28.66
C PHE A 338 3.11 -30.74 -28.84
N GLY A 339 2.50 -31.22 -27.75
CA GLY A 339 1.34 -32.11 -27.79
C GLY A 339 1.66 -33.56 -28.19
N HIS A 340 2.94 -33.92 -28.27
CA HIS A 340 3.39 -35.28 -28.57
C HIS A 340 4.76 -35.56 -27.96
N ALA A 341 5.12 -36.84 -27.81
CA ALA A 341 6.44 -37.24 -27.31
C ALA A 341 7.58 -36.79 -28.26
N PRO A 342 8.77 -36.46 -27.73
CA PRO A 342 9.91 -36.08 -28.55
C PRO A 342 10.39 -37.24 -29.43
N SER A 343 10.99 -36.92 -30.58
CA SER A 343 11.73 -37.91 -31.36
C SER A 343 12.94 -38.41 -30.57
N ALA A 344 13.46 -39.60 -30.90
CA ALA A 344 14.66 -40.12 -30.23
C ALA A 344 15.89 -39.21 -30.39
N ILE A 345 15.94 -38.42 -31.49
CA ILE A 345 17.02 -37.47 -31.76
C ILE A 345 16.87 -36.25 -30.85
N ASP A 346 15.67 -35.66 -30.78
CA ASP A 346 15.41 -34.47 -29.97
C ASP A 346 15.55 -34.78 -28.48
N GLN A 347 15.01 -35.92 -28.04
CA GLN A 347 15.16 -36.38 -26.65
C GLN A 347 16.63 -36.53 -26.28
N ALA A 348 17.43 -37.22 -27.10
CA ALA A 348 18.86 -37.40 -26.84
C ALA A 348 19.62 -36.06 -26.80
N TYR A 349 19.23 -35.11 -27.66
CA TYR A 349 19.81 -33.78 -27.68
C TYR A 349 19.57 -33.03 -26.35
N TYR A 350 18.30 -32.89 -25.94
CA TYR A 350 17.95 -32.14 -24.73
C TYR A 350 18.39 -32.83 -23.43
N VAL A 351 18.32 -34.17 -23.37
CA VAL A 351 18.86 -34.94 -22.24
C VAL A 351 20.38 -34.74 -22.14
N GLY A 352 21.08 -34.73 -23.28
CA GLY A 352 22.51 -34.46 -23.32
C GLY A 352 22.91 -33.09 -22.75
N LEU A 353 22.07 -32.05 -22.94
CA LEU A 353 22.29 -30.72 -22.38
C LEU A 353 22.16 -30.68 -20.85
N LEU A 354 21.27 -31.51 -20.29
CA LEU A 354 21.11 -31.66 -18.84
C LEU A 354 22.23 -32.50 -18.24
N ASP A 355 22.60 -33.61 -18.88
CA ASP A 355 23.67 -34.51 -18.43
C ASP A 355 25.05 -33.83 -18.44
N SER A 356 25.30 -32.94 -19.40
CA SER A 356 26.54 -32.15 -19.47
C SER A 356 26.58 -30.99 -18.46
N GLY A 357 25.45 -30.67 -17.82
CA GLY A 357 25.29 -29.47 -17.00
C GLY A 357 25.29 -28.16 -17.79
N THR A 358 25.12 -28.21 -19.12
CA THR A 358 24.97 -27.00 -19.95
C THR A 358 23.66 -26.27 -19.62
N HIS A 359 22.61 -27.04 -19.34
CA HIS A 359 21.35 -26.54 -18.77
C HIS A 359 21.06 -27.22 -17.44
N THR A 360 20.34 -26.50 -16.58
CA THR A 360 19.70 -27.07 -15.40
C THR A 360 18.27 -27.48 -15.77
N VAL A 361 17.61 -28.26 -14.90
CA VAL A 361 16.18 -28.56 -15.06
C VAL A 361 15.35 -27.27 -15.12
N ALA A 362 15.68 -26.28 -14.28
CA ALA A 362 15.06 -24.97 -14.32
C ALA A 362 15.25 -24.27 -15.68
N SER A 363 16.49 -24.16 -16.16
CA SER A 363 16.78 -23.37 -17.37
C SER A 363 16.29 -24.04 -18.66
N ILE A 364 16.21 -25.38 -18.71
CA ILE A 364 15.54 -26.08 -19.83
C ILE A 364 14.02 -25.91 -19.77
N GLY A 365 13.44 -25.86 -18.57
CA GLY A 365 12.02 -25.58 -18.37
C GLY A 365 11.66 -24.17 -18.83
N VAL A 366 12.46 -23.17 -18.46
CA VAL A 366 12.31 -21.78 -18.95
C VAL A 366 12.43 -21.71 -20.46
N MET A 367 13.42 -22.42 -21.05
CA MET A 367 13.56 -22.49 -22.51
C MET A 367 12.30 -23.06 -23.18
N ALA A 368 11.70 -24.11 -22.63
CA ALA A 368 10.46 -24.68 -23.15
C ALA A 368 9.27 -23.73 -22.99
N ALA A 369 9.17 -23.06 -21.83
CA ALA A 369 8.11 -22.13 -21.50
C ALA A 369 8.11 -20.85 -22.35
N ASP A 370 9.28 -20.36 -22.75
CA ASP A 370 9.44 -19.17 -23.59
C ASP A 370 9.41 -19.49 -25.10
N THR A 371 9.02 -20.70 -25.49
CA THR A 371 8.78 -21.00 -26.91
C THR A 371 7.51 -20.29 -27.41
N ALA A 372 7.56 -19.75 -28.63
CA ALA A 372 6.38 -19.17 -29.29
C ALA A 372 5.20 -20.17 -29.37
N LEU A 373 5.49 -21.47 -29.46
CA LEU A 373 4.46 -22.51 -29.46
C LEU A 373 3.76 -22.61 -28.10
N ASN A 374 4.48 -22.51 -26.98
CA ASN A 374 3.86 -22.49 -25.66
C ASN A 374 3.00 -21.22 -25.48
N GLU A 375 3.51 -20.06 -25.90
CA GLU A 375 2.76 -18.80 -25.86
C GLU A 375 1.46 -18.85 -26.69
N GLU A 376 1.51 -19.49 -27.86
CA GLU A 376 0.32 -19.76 -28.70
C GLU A 376 -0.62 -20.75 -28.01
N ASN A 377 -0.11 -21.85 -27.46
CA ASN A 377 -0.92 -22.89 -26.82
C ASN A 377 -1.74 -22.37 -25.62
N ILE A 378 -1.17 -21.42 -24.87
CA ILE A 378 -1.82 -20.82 -23.69
C ILE A 378 -2.61 -19.55 -24.04
N ASN A 379 -2.71 -19.19 -25.32
CA ASN A 379 -3.32 -17.94 -25.79
C ASN A 379 -2.81 -16.72 -25.02
N LEU A 380 -1.49 -16.58 -24.85
CA LEU A 380 -0.91 -15.48 -24.05
C LEU A 380 -1.33 -14.09 -24.56
N SER A 381 -1.51 -13.96 -25.87
CA SER A 381 -2.01 -12.73 -26.49
C SER A 381 -3.44 -12.38 -26.06
N GLU A 382 -4.32 -13.37 -25.88
CA GLU A 382 -5.69 -13.17 -25.37
C GLU A 382 -5.67 -12.82 -23.88
N LEU A 383 -4.88 -13.56 -23.08
CA LEU A 383 -4.68 -13.27 -21.66
C LEU A 383 -4.19 -11.83 -21.44
N SER A 384 -3.33 -11.30 -22.33
CA SER A 384 -2.87 -9.91 -22.22
C SER A 384 -3.98 -8.86 -22.43
N GLN A 385 -5.14 -9.26 -22.95
CA GLN A 385 -6.29 -8.38 -23.15
C GLN A 385 -7.36 -8.53 -22.07
N ILE A 386 -7.40 -9.68 -21.38
CA ILE A 386 -8.46 -10.01 -20.42
C ILE A 386 -7.95 -10.23 -18.99
N GLY A 387 -6.63 -10.31 -18.79
CA GLY A 387 -6.00 -10.69 -17.53
C GLY A 387 -6.00 -12.20 -17.30
N MET A 388 -5.33 -12.63 -16.24
CA MET A 388 -5.30 -14.03 -15.80
C MET A 388 -5.98 -14.18 -14.43
N GLU A 389 -7.05 -14.96 -14.38
CA GLU A 389 -7.79 -15.22 -13.14
C GLU A 389 -6.98 -16.08 -12.16
N TYR A 390 -7.09 -15.77 -10.87
CA TYR A 390 -6.45 -16.52 -9.80
C TYR A 390 -7.17 -16.38 -8.46
N LEU A 391 -6.92 -17.33 -7.55
CA LEU A 391 -7.34 -17.25 -6.16
C LEU A 391 -6.18 -16.77 -5.29
N LEU A 392 -6.45 -15.83 -4.38
CA LEU A 392 -5.47 -15.44 -3.37
C LEU A 392 -5.15 -16.61 -2.45
N ILE A 393 -3.87 -16.97 -2.38
CA ILE A 393 -3.40 -18.08 -1.55
C ILE A 393 -2.63 -17.49 -0.37
N SER A 394 -3.03 -17.88 0.84
CA SER A 394 -2.17 -17.79 2.02
C SER A 394 -1.31 -19.04 2.06
N VAL A 395 -0.07 -18.94 1.57
CA VAL A 395 0.89 -20.06 1.54
C VAL A 395 1.57 -20.21 2.91
#